data_AF-J9D733-F1
#
_entry.id   AF-J9D733-F1
#
_cell.length_a   1.000
_cell.length_b   1.000
_cell.length_c   1.000
_cell.angle_alpha   90.00
_cell.angle_beta   90.00
_cell.angle_gamma   90.00
#
_symmetry.space_group_name_H-M   'P 1'
#
loop_
_entity.id
_entity.type
_entity.pdbx_description
1 polymer ?
#
loop_
_entity_poly.entity_id
_entity_poly.type
_entity_poly.pdbx_seq_one_letter_code
_entity_poly.pdbx_strand_id
1 'polypeptide(L)'
;MFIPVHESQKVLRYIFNEGCILCEDNIETIHEPTGVKNLAVMSITRSLTDKGHLKRVFVWRHGYYYLTESGLVALREKLAIPSNIVPKTFASDFLKEDENEDEKIDMAV
;
A
#
# COMPACT_ATOMS: atom_id res chain seq x y z
N MET A 1 -8.07 -17.01 7.52
CA MET A 1 -7.47 -16.93 8.87
C MET A 1 -8.32 -15.99 9.71
N PHE A 2 -8.59 -16.33 10.98
CA PHE A 2 -9.22 -15.42 11.92
C PHE A 2 -8.18 -14.42 12.45
N ILE A 3 -8.44 -13.12 12.30
CA ILE A 3 -7.58 -12.02 12.74
C ILE A 3 -8.47 -11.01 13.48
N PRO A 4 -8.06 -10.50 14.65
CA PRO A 4 -8.81 -9.45 15.34
C PRO A 4 -9.04 -8.23 14.44
N VAL A 5 -10.24 -7.64 14.55
CA VAL A 5 -10.63 -6.50 13.71
C VAL A 5 -9.69 -5.31 13.88
N HIS A 6 -9.21 -5.06 15.10
CA HIS A 6 -8.30 -3.95 15.38
C HIS A 6 -6.96 -4.08 14.65
N GLU A 7 -6.36 -5.28 14.62
CA GLU A 7 -5.09 -5.54 13.92
C GLU A 7 -5.28 -5.39 12.41
N SER A 8 -6.37 -5.96 11.88
CA SER A 8 -6.71 -5.87 10.46
C SER A 8 -6.90 -4.41 10.03
N GLN A 9 -7.67 -3.62 10.78
CA GLN A 9 -7.86 -2.20 10.51
C GLN A 9 -6.54 -1.43 10.58
N LYS A 10 -5.64 -1.76 11.52
CA LYS A 10 -4.33 -1.11 11.63
C LYS A 10 -3.47 -1.35 10.40
N VAL A 11 -3.40 -2.59 9.92
CA VAL A 11 -2.68 -2.94 8.68
C VAL A 11 -3.28 -2.23 7.47
N LEU A 12 -4.62 -2.25 7.32
CA LEU A 12 -5.29 -1.61 6.19
C LEU A 12 -5.08 -0.08 6.17
N ARG A 13 -5.12 0.57 7.34
CA ARG A 13 -4.82 2.00 7.47
C ARG A 13 -3.38 2.32 7.10
N TYR A 14 -2.43 1.48 7.53
CA TYR A 14 -1.03 1.64 7.17
C TYR A 14 -0.82 1.56 5.66
N ILE A 15 -1.38 0.52 5.01
CA ILE A 15 -1.32 0.34 3.56
C ILE A 15 -1.94 1.53 2.82
N PHE A 16 -3.05 2.07 3.33
CA PHE A 16 -3.70 3.23 2.72
C PHE A 16 -2.90 4.53 2.87
N ASN A 17 -2.23 4.75 4.01
CA ASN A 17 -1.44 5.95 4.23
C ASN A 17 -0.15 5.95 3.40
N GLU A 18 0.60 4.84 3.45
CA GLU A 18 1.89 4.74 2.76
C GLU A 18 1.74 4.40 1.28
N GLY A 19 0.73 3.61 0.91
CA GLY A 19 0.54 3.12 -0.46
C GLY A 19 1.37 1.88 -0.80
N CYS A 20 2.22 1.42 0.12
CA CYS A 20 3.03 0.21 -0.02
C CYS A 20 3.23 -0.48 1.35
N ILE A 21 3.61 -1.76 1.32
CA ILE A 21 4.00 -2.49 2.54
C ILE A 21 5.08 -3.52 2.21
N LEU A 22 6.03 -3.67 3.13
CA LEU A 22 7.09 -4.67 3.10
C LEU A 22 6.78 -5.75 4.13
N CYS A 23 6.83 -7.01 3.75
CA CYS A 23 6.72 -8.13 4.68
C CYS A 23 7.90 -9.08 4.50
N GLU A 24 8.63 -9.38 5.56
CA GLU A 24 9.59 -10.47 5.57
C GLU A 24 8.84 -11.82 5.64
N ASP A 25 9.38 -12.88 5.05
CA ASP A 25 8.87 -14.25 5.13
C ASP A 25 9.31 -14.91 6.45
N ASN A 26 8.96 -14.26 7.57
CA ASN A 26 9.26 -14.74 8.92
C ASN A 26 8.04 -14.58 9.84
N ILE A 27 7.45 -15.70 10.23
CA ILE A 27 6.14 -15.78 10.88
C ILE A 27 6.13 -15.20 12.30
N GLU A 28 7.22 -15.39 13.04
CA GLU A 28 7.29 -15.11 14.48
C GLU A 28 7.58 -13.64 14.80
N THR A 29 8.06 -12.89 13.80
CA THR A 29 8.43 -11.49 13.96
C THR A 29 7.22 -10.58 14.10
N ILE A 30 7.45 -9.42 14.71
CA ILE A 30 6.49 -8.32 14.74
C ILE A 30 6.88 -7.38 13.60
N HIS A 31 5.90 -6.98 12.80
CA HIS A 31 6.14 -5.99 11.76
C HIS A 31 6.31 -4.61 12.39
N GLU A 32 7.53 -4.07 12.36
CA GLU A 32 7.93 -2.81 13.02
C GLU A 32 6.96 -1.62 12.81
N PRO A 33 6.56 -1.25 11.58
CA PRO A 33 5.72 -0.07 11.37
C PRO A 33 4.27 -0.24 11.87
N THR A 34 3.73 -1.45 11.80
CA THR A 34 2.33 -1.70 12.22
C THR A 34 2.25 -2.16 13.68
N GLY A 35 3.31 -2.72 14.24
CA GLY A 35 3.31 -3.35 15.56
C GLY A 35 2.37 -4.55 15.66
N VAL A 36 2.07 -5.20 14.54
CA VAL A 36 1.19 -6.38 14.43
C VAL A 36 2.07 -7.60 14.11
N LYS A 37 1.66 -8.79 14.57
CA LYS A 37 2.36 -10.04 14.23
C LYS A 37 2.45 -10.22 12.72
N ASN A 38 3.63 -10.56 12.23
CA ASN A 38 3.87 -10.64 10.80
C ASN A 38 3.01 -11.72 10.11
N LEU A 39 2.69 -12.83 10.79
CA LEU A 39 1.73 -13.82 10.31
C LEU A 39 0.37 -13.21 9.90
N ALA A 40 -0.14 -12.26 10.70
CA ALA A 40 -1.41 -11.60 10.40
C ALA A 40 -1.25 -10.67 9.19
N VAL A 41 -0.15 -9.92 9.12
CA VAL A 41 0.17 -9.04 7.98
C VAL A 41 0.27 -9.86 6.68
N MET A 42 1.05 -10.94 6.68
CA MET A 42 1.20 -11.84 5.53
C MET A 42 -0.14 -12.45 5.07
N SER A 43 -1.01 -12.81 6.02
CA SER A 43 -2.33 -13.35 5.70
C SER A 43 -3.25 -12.30 5.08
N ILE A 44 -3.19 -11.06 5.55
CA ILE A 44 -3.97 -9.93 5.00
C ILE A 44 -3.46 -9.56 3.61
N THR A 45 -2.15 -9.38 3.45
CA THR A 45 -1.56 -9.01 2.16
C THR A 45 -1.76 -10.09 1.11
N ARG A 46 -1.69 -11.37 1.50
CA ARG A 46 -2.08 -12.50 0.63
C ARG A 46 -3.54 -12.38 0.19
N SER A 47 -4.47 -12.20 1.12
CA SER A 47 -5.90 -12.07 0.77
C SER A 47 -6.19 -10.87 -0.13
N LEU A 48 -5.49 -9.75 0.05
CA LEU A 48 -5.62 -8.56 -0.81
C LEU A 48 -5.02 -8.78 -2.19
N THR A 49 -3.90 -9.51 -2.27
CA THR A 49 -3.25 -9.86 -3.55
C THR A 49 -4.15 -10.81 -4.36
N ASP A 50 -4.74 -11.82 -3.72
CA ASP A 50 -5.65 -12.77 -4.38
C ASP A 50 -6.90 -12.07 -4.97
N LYS A 51 -7.26 -10.91 -4.42
CA LYS A 51 -8.37 -10.05 -4.92
C LYS A 51 -7.93 -9.01 -5.97
N GLY A 52 -6.64 -8.93 -6.28
CA GLY A 52 -6.09 -7.94 -7.23
C GLY A 52 -5.97 -6.52 -6.68
N HIS A 53 -6.13 -6.31 -5.37
CA HIS A 53 -5.99 -4.99 -4.74
C HIS A 53 -4.53 -4.59 -4.51
N LEU A 54 -3.63 -5.57 -4.40
CA LEU A 54 -2.20 -5.36 -4.26
C LEU A 54 -1.45 -6.10 -5.36
N LYS A 55 -0.37 -5.49 -5.84
CA LYS A 55 0.64 -6.15 -6.68
C LYS A 55 1.80 -6.59 -5.81
N ARG A 56 2.19 -7.87 -5.91
CA ARG A 56 3.27 -8.47 -5.12
C ARG A 56 4.52 -8.68 -5.96
N VAL A 57 5.68 -8.34 -5.41
CA VAL A 57 7.02 -8.74 -5.89
C VAL A 57 7.75 -9.41 -4.74
N PHE A 58 8.31 -10.59 -4.95
CA PHE A 58 9.00 -11.34 -3.90
C PHE A 58 10.48 -11.50 -4.22
N VAL A 59 11.35 -10.97 -3.37
CA VAL A 59 12.81 -10.98 -3.54
C VAL A 59 13.45 -11.22 -2.18
N TRP A 60 14.39 -12.17 -2.12
CA TRP A 60 15.25 -12.42 -0.95
C TRP A 60 14.46 -12.58 0.37
N ARG A 61 13.40 -13.39 0.36
CA ARG A 61 12.50 -13.58 1.50
C ARG A 61 11.73 -12.33 1.94
N HIS A 62 11.68 -11.31 1.11
CA HIS A 62 10.85 -10.12 1.32
C HIS A 62 9.76 -10.02 0.24
N GLY A 63 8.52 -9.85 0.68
CA GLY A 63 7.38 -9.49 -0.14
C GLY A 63 7.18 -7.98 -0.15
N TYR A 64 7.41 -7.37 -1.30
CA TYR A 64 7.08 -5.98 -1.60
C TYR A 64 5.67 -5.93 -2.18
N TYR A 65 4.80 -5.13 -1.58
CA TYR A 65 3.42 -4.97 -2.01
C TYR A 65 3.13 -3.52 -2.36
N TYR A 66 2.53 -3.33 -3.53
CA TYR A 66 2.15 -2.03 -4.08
C TYR A 66 0.64 -1.95 -4.22
N LEU A 67 0.05 -0.83 -3.82
CA LEU A 67 -1.40 -0.60 -3.94
C LEU A 67 -1.78 -0.31 -5.39
N THR A 68 -2.82 -0.98 -5.89
CA THR A 68 -3.41 -0.71 -7.21
C THR A 68 -4.59 0.27 -7.09
N GLU A 69 -5.01 0.87 -8.21
CA GLU A 69 -6.19 1.75 -8.23
C GLU A 69 -7.47 1.04 -7.78
N SER A 70 -7.67 -0.21 -8.20
CA SER A 70 -8.77 -1.06 -7.73
C SER A 70 -8.69 -1.30 -6.22
N GLY A 71 -7.48 -1.53 -5.70
CA GLY A 71 -7.24 -1.64 -4.27
C GLY A 71 -7.57 -0.38 -3.49
N LEU A 72 -7.29 0.79 -4.06
CA LEU A 72 -7.60 2.08 -3.45
C LEU A 72 -9.11 2.25 -3.22
N VAL A 73 -9.93 1.94 -4.23
CA VAL A 73 -11.40 2.00 -4.13
C VAL A 73 -11.91 1.03 -3.06
N ALA A 74 -11.42 -0.21 -3.07
CA ALA A 74 -11.82 -1.23 -2.09
C ALA A 74 -11.43 -0.86 -0.65
N LEU A 75 -10.25 -0.23 -0.45
CA LEU A 75 -9.83 0.24 0.86
C LEU A 75 -10.66 1.43 1.34
N ARG A 76 -11.06 2.35 0.45
CA ARG A 76 -11.94 3.47 0.79
C ARG A 76 -13.29 3.00 1.31
N GLU A 77 -13.90 2.04 0.63
CA GLU A 77 -15.17 1.44 1.05
C GLU A 77 -15.03 0.75 2.42
N LYS A 78 -13.98 -0.06 2.59
CA LYS A 78 -13.74 -0.79 3.85
C LYS A 78 -13.44 0.09 5.05
N LEU A 79 -12.71 1.19 4.86
CA LEU A 79 -12.30 2.10 5.93
C LEU A 79 -13.27 3.28 6.12
N ALA A 80 -14.26 3.43 5.23
CA ALA A 80 -15.19 4.55 5.19
C ALA A 80 -14.47 5.92 5.18
N ILE A 81 -13.41 6.04 4.36
CA ILE A 81 -12.61 7.27 4.24
C ILE A 81 -13.14 8.09 3.05
N PRO A 82 -13.29 9.43 3.19
CA PRO A 82 -13.69 10.29 2.08
C PRO A 82 -12.64 10.30 0.94
N SER A 83 -13.09 10.57 -0.29
CA SER A 83 -12.27 10.52 -1.51
C SER A 83 -11.10 11.52 -1.56
N ASN A 84 -11.10 12.52 -0.68
CA ASN A 84 -10.09 13.59 -0.66
C ASN A 84 -8.71 13.10 -0.22
N ILE A 85 -8.63 11.99 0.50
CA ILE A 85 -7.36 11.50 1.05
C ILE A 85 -6.73 10.53 0.05
N VAL A 86 -5.46 10.81 -0.25
CA VAL A 86 -4.66 10.08 -1.24
C VAL A 86 -3.42 9.52 -0.52
N PRO A 87 -3.03 8.26 -0.79
CA PRO A 87 -1.79 7.69 -0.25
C PRO A 87 -0.56 8.46 -0.71
N LYS A 88 0.51 8.42 0.09
CA LYS A 88 1.77 9.12 -0.22
C LYS A 88 2.35 8.78 -1.59
N THR A 89 2.30 7.51 -2.01
CA THR A 89 2.84 7.09 -3.32
C THR A 89 2.13 7.77 -4.50
N PHE A 90 0.80 7.96 -4.42
CA PHE A 90 0.06 8.60 -5.50
C PHE A 90 0.29 10.12 -5.52
N ALA A 91 0.51 10.74 -4.35
CA ALA A 91 0.82 12.17 -4.27
C ALA A 91 2.08 12.54 -5.07
N SER A 92 3.09 11.66 -5.12
CA SER A 92 4.33 11.92 -5.86
C SER A 92 4.22 11.81 -7.38
N ASP A 93 3.25 11.08 -7.93
CA ASP A 93 3.08 11.01 -9.38
C ASP A 93 2.50 12.32 -9.94
N PHE A 94 1.68 13.04 -9.16
CA PHE A 94 1.19 14.36 -9.55
C PHE A 94 2.32 15.41 -9.65
N LEU A 95 3.36 15.30 -8.81
CA LEU A 95 4.49 16.24 -8.83
C LEU A 95 5.42 16.09 -10.05
N LYS A 96 5.33 14.97 -10.78
CA LYS A 96 6.16 14.74 -11.99
C LYS A 96 5.53 15.34 -13.25
N GLU A 97 4.22 15.58 -13.25
CA GLU A 97 3.55 16.20 -14.40
C GLU A 97 3.94 17.68 -14.52
N ASP A 98 4.10 18.38 -13.39
CA ASP A 98 4.52 19.79 -13.37
C ASP A 98 5.96 19.99 -13.91
N GLU A 99 6.93 19.13 -13.57
CA GLU A 99 8.32 19.26 -14.05
C GLU A 99 8.50 18.96 -15.56
N ASN A 100 7.63 18.12 -16.14
CA ASN A 100 7.69 17.82 -17.58
C ASN A 100 7.16 18.96 -18.46
N GLU A 101 6.31 19.86 -17.93
CA GLU A 101 5.84 21.03 -18.67
C GLU A 101 6.93 22.11 -18.77
N ASP A 102 7.72 22.30 -17.72
CA ASP A 102 8.80 23.29 -17.68
C ASP A 102 9.97 22.92 -18.61
N GLU A 103 10.39 21.64 -18.65
CA GLU A 103 11.43 21.16 -19.59
C GLU A 103 10.99 21.28 -21.07
N LYS A 104 9.68 21.25 -21.33
CA LYS A 104 9.12 21.35 -22.67
C LYS A 104 9.07 22.81 -23.18
N ILE A 105 9.02 23.78 -22.26
CA ILE A 105 9.05 25.21 -22.60
C ILE A 105 10.48 25.65 -22.92
N ASP A 106 11.49 25.20 -22.16
CA ASP A 106 12.90 25.54 -22.40
C ASP A 106 13.49 24.91 -23.69
N MET A 107 12.90 23.82 -24.20
CA MET A 107 13.30 23.21 -25.47
C MET A 107 12.57 23.81 -26.70
N ALA A 108 11.57 24.67 -26.47
CA ALA A 108 10.74 25.30 -27.49
C ALA A 108 11.03 26.81 -27.71
N VAL A 109 12.00 27.37 -26.99
CA VAL A 109 12.51 28.75 -27.12
C VAL A 109 13.91 28.75 -27.73
#